data_AF-A0A2E2VTF9-F1
#
_entry.id   AF-A0A2E2VTF9-F1
#
_cell.length_a   1.000
_cell.length_b   1.000
_cell.length_c   1.000
_cell.angle_alpha   90.00
_cell.angle_beta   90.00
_cell.angle_gamma   90.00
#
_symmetry.space_group_name_H-M   'P 1'
#
loop_
_entity.id
_entity.type
_entity.pdbx_description
1 polymer ?
#
loop_
_entity_poly.entity_id
_entity_poly.type
_entity_poly.pdbx_seq_one_letter_code
_entity_poly.pdbx_strand_id
1 'polypeptide(L)'
;MILTRTMTISAILAAVLSVSLLLGMAQFATAQETFEGPPIDRAFEPELRPVPFRSLQQNEEFRAELKDRRESFRDRARTVRDEVKERASDRRAEIKVELDTAATPEERRSILETAWSERETMREAAMMERRSAMQDRAKEMRKKLREHRGEFNREAKTEVGNRIKAVLEGILGRIGRTLEKFTDILERMGSKLAELEANGVDTTEADVALLVAEQAVDEATDTLARARATFETALDSDNPREQLNSLKEAVSNAKESVKEAHRALREALKQLKELTRNPVDDSSDDDA
;
A
#
# COMPACT_ATOMS: atom_id res chain seq x y z
N MET A 1 -25.26 38.24 -21.77
CA MET A 1 -25.90 36.99 -22.25
C MET A 1 -24.87 35.88 -22.09
N ILE A 2 -25.06 34.96 -21.15
CA ILE A 2 -24.49 33.60 -21.02
C ILE A 2 -24.74 33.24 -19.54
N LEU A 3 -25.94 32.74 -19.22
CA LEU A 3 -26.26 32.20 -17.89
C LEU A 3 -27.60 31.45 -17.93
N THR A 4 -27.78 30.46 -18.80
CA THR A 4 -29.01 29.62 -18.83
C THR A 4 -28.85 28.21 -19.40
N ARG A 5 -27.68 27.54 -19.36
CA ARG A 5 -27.52 26.22 -20.04
C ARG A 5 -26.97 25.03 -19.25
N THR A 6 -27.00 25.02 -17.92
CA THR A 6 -26.42 23.89 -17.13
C THR A 6 -27.41 22.99 -16.38
N MET A 7 -28.74 23.21 -16.44
CA MET A 7 -29.68 22.49 -15.56
C MET A 7 -30.28 21.16 -16.06
N THR A 8 -29.92 20.61 -17.24
CA THR A 8 -30.63 19.44 -17.78
C THR A 8 -29.89 18.09 -17.73
N ILE A 9 -28.60 18.03 -17.37
CA ILE A 9 -27.84 16.76 -17.44
C ILE A 9 -27.89 15.95 -16.13
N SER A 10 -28.27 16.57 -15.00
CA SER A 10 -28.24 15.92 -13.68
C SER A 10 -29.35 14.89 -13.42
N ALA A 11 -30.36 14.77 -14.29
CA ALA A 11 -31.54 13.93 -14.05
C ALA A 11 -31.41 12.48 -14.55
N ILE A 12 -30.44 12.17 -15.42
CA ILE A 12 -30.35 10.84 -16.09
C ILE A 12 -29.45 9.86 -15.31
N LEU A 13 -28.53 10.35 -14.47
CA LEU A 13 -27.55 9.50 -13.77
C LEU A 13 -28.09 8.84 -12.49
N ALA A 14 -29.26 9.26 -11.99
CA ALA A 14 -29.87 8.74 -10.76
C ALA A 14 -30.61 7.39 -10.94
N ALA A 15 -30.83 6.93 -12.18
CA ALA A 15 -31.65 5.75 -12.45
C ALA A 15 -30.88 4.42 -12.53
N VAL A 16 -29.54 4.43 -12.62
CA VAL A 16 -28.76 3.20 -12.86
C VAL A 16 -28.20 2.58 -11.57
N LEU A 17 -28.22 3.29 -10.44
CA LEU A 17 -27.56 2.87 -9.20
C LEU A 17 -28.45 2.10 -8.21
N SER A 18 -29.69 1.74 -8.60
CA SER A 18 -30.68 1.12 -7.71
C SER A 18 -30.85 -0.40 -7.86
N VAL A 19 -30.15 -1.07 -8.78
CA VAL A 19 -30.41 -2.49 -9.12
C VAL A 19 -29.47 -3.50 -8.43
N SER A 20 -28.37 -3.08 -7.82
CA SER A 20 -27.33 -4.02 -7.34
C SER A 20 -27.45 -4.48 -5.88
N LEU A 21 -28.49 -4.09 -5.15
CA LEU A 21 -28.55 -4.24 -3.67
C LEU A 21 -29.41 -5.41 -3.16
N LEU A 22 -29.69 -6.46 -3.96
CA LEU A 22 -30.69 -7.48 -3.60
C LEU A 22 -30.28 -8.96 -3.70
N LEU A 23 -29.00 -9.30 -3.86
CA LEU A 23 -28.56 -10.71 -3.78
C LEU A 23 -27.31 -10.85 -2.89
N GLY A 24 -27.49 -11.32 -1.66
CA GLY A 24 -26.36 -11.67 -0.80
C GLY A 24 -26.69 -11.95 0.65
N MET A 25 -27.79 -12.67 0.92
CA MET A 25 -28.10 -13.21 2.25
C MET A 25 -28.25 -14.73 2.16
N ALA A 26 -27.66 -15.42 3.16
CA ALA A 26 -27.86 -16.82 3.53
C ALA A 26 -27.05 -17.85 2.68
N GLN A 27 -26.27 -18.82 3.20
CA GLN A 27 -26.16 -19.44 4.53
C GLN A 27 -24.73 -20.01 4.71
N PHE A 28 -24.11 -19.78 5.87
CA PHE A 28 -23.02 -20.65 6.35
C PHE A 28 -23.49 -21.31 7.65
N ALA A 29 -23.93 -22.56 7.51
CA ALA A 29 -24.11 -23.48 8.63
C ALA A 29 -22.74 -24.06 9.00
N THR A 30 -22.10 -23.55 10.04
CA THR A 30 -20.88 -24.15 10.59
C THR A 30 -21.27 -25.20 11.62
N ALA A 31 -20.93 -26.45 11.31
CA ALA A 31 -20.97 -27.58 12.23
C ALA A 31 -20.14 -27.26 13.49
N GLN A 32 -20.77 -27.41 14.65
CA GLN A 32 -20.10 -27.35 15.95
C GLN A 32 -19.44 -28.69 16.24
N GLU A 33 -18.14 -28.83 15.99
CA GLU A 33 -17.34 -29.84 16.71
C GLU A 33 -17.06 -29.31 18.12
N THR A 34 -17.65 -29.99 19.10
CA THR A 34 -17.45 -29.74 20.52
C THR A 34 -16.02 -30.13 20.92
N PHE A 35 -15.12 -29.15 20.92
CA PHE A 35 -13.82 -29.27 21.54
C PHE A 35 -14.01 -29.32 23.06
N GLU A 36 -13.93 -30.51 23.64
CA GLU A 36 -13.81 -30.68 25.09
C GLU A 36 -12.42 -30.23 25.53
N GLY A 37 -12.32 -28.94 25.88
CA GLY A 37 -11.14 -28.37 26.49
C GLY A 37 -10.85 -29.02 27.85
N PRO A 38 -9.57 -29.02 28.29
CA PRO A 38 -9.19 -29.61 29.57
C PRO A 38 -9.97 -28.95 30.72
N PRO A 39 -10.31 -29.72 31.78
CA PRO A 39 -11.11 -29.21 32.89
C PRO A 39 -10.43 -28.00 33.54
N ILE A 40 -11.05 -26.83 33.40
CA ILE A 40 -10.61 -25.58 34.00
C ILE A 40 -11.03 -25.61 35.46
N ASP A 41 -10.21 -26.23 36.30
CA ASP A 41 -10.49 -26.35 37.74
C ASP A 41 -10.03 -25.13 38.55
N ARG A 42 -10.29 -23.91 38.03
CA ARG A 42 -10.12 -22.65 38.77
C ARG A 42 -11.15 -21.62 38.35
N ALA A 43 -12.14 -21.41 39.21
CA ALA A 43 -13.06 -20.29 39.18
C ALA A 43 -12.29 -18.96 39.17
N PHE A 44 -12.25 -18.31 38.02
CA PHE A 44 -11.89 -16.90 37.91
C PHE A 44 -13.13 -16.21 37.34
N GLU A 45 -13.96 -15.65 38.22
CA GLU A 45 -15.08 -14.77 37.86
C GLU A 45 -14.58 -13.33 37.89
N PRO A 46 -14.20 -12.73 36.75
CA PRO A 46 -13.98 -11.29 36.71
C PRO A 46 -15.35 -10.60 36.62
N GLU A 47 -15.71 -9.84 37.65
CA GLU A 47 -16.83 -8.89 37.61
C GLU A 47 -16.61 -7.88 36.47
N LEU A 48 -17.27 -8.09 35.33
CA LEU A 48 -17.28 -7.14 34.22
C LEU A 48 -18.35 -6.08 34.46
N ARG A 49 -17.94 -4.87 34.85
CA ARG A 49 -18.84 -3.71 34.89
C ARG A 49 -19.01 -3.11 33.49
N PRO A 50 -20.24 -2.82 33.04
CA PRO A 50 -20.48 -2.21 31.73
C PRO A 50 -20.05 -0.73 31.71
N VAL A 51 -19.35 -0.32 30.65
CA VAL A 51 -18.84 1.05 30.45
C VAL A 51 -19.87 1.86 29.63
N PRO A 52 -20.22 3.11 30.03
CA PRO A 52 -21.29 3.87 29.39
C PRO A 52 -20.94 4.41 27.99
N PHE A 53 -21.94 4.36 27.11
CA PHE A 53 -21.87 4.41 25.65
C PHE A 53 -21.91 5.84 25.05
N ARG A 54 -21.11 6.78 25.57
CA ARG A 54 -21.15 8.20 25.15
C ARG A 54 -20.17 8.56 24.02
N SER A 55 -19.33 7.62 23.55
CA SER A 55 -18.20 7.83 22.61
C SER A 55 -18.53 7.66 21.12
N LEU A 56 -19.80 7.46 20.75
CA LEU A 56 -20.15 7.17 19.36
C LEU A 56 -20.22 8.40 18.46
N GLN A 57 -20.68 9.56 18.96
CA GLN A 57 -20.85 10.76 18.12
C GLN A 57 -19.51 11.38 17.69
N GLN A 58 -18.52 11.46 18.59
CA GLN A 58 -17.18 11.97 18.24
C GLN A 58 -16.39 11.04 17.31
N ASN A 59 -16.77 9.75 17.26
CA ASN A 59 -16.18 8.80 16.32
C ASN A 59 -16.70 8.98 14.88
N GLU A 60 -17.89 9.55 14.67
CA GLU A 60 -18.43 9.75 13.33
C GLU A 60 -17.75 10.91 12.59
N GLU A 61 -17.51 12.04 13.26
CA GLU A 61 -16.84 13.21 12.67
C GLU A 61 -15.39 12.89 12.27
N PHE A 62 -14.65 12.17 13.12
CA PHE A 62 -13.28 11.76 12.82
C PHE A 62 -13.19 10.71 11.71
N ARG A 63 -14.17 9.78 11.66
CA ARG A 63 -14.29 8.82 10.54
C ARG A 63 -14.58 9.53 9.22
N ALA A 64 -15.40 10.59 9.25
CA ALA A 64 -15.68 11.40 8.07
C ALA A 64 -14.41 12.12 7.59
N GLU A 65 -13.64 12.76 8.47
CA GLU A 65 -12.39 13.44 8.12
C GLU A 65 -11.32 12.48 7.53
N LEU A 66 -11.16 11.29 8.12
CA LEU A 66 -10.23 10.28 7.60
C LEU A 66 -10.67 9.72 6.24
N LYS A 67 -11.98 9.59 6.03
CA LYS A 67 -12.53 9.15 4.74
C LYS A 67 -12.27 10.21 3.67
N ASP A 68 -12.54 11.48 3.95
CA ASP A 68 -12.25 12.60 3.05
C ASP A 68 -10.75 12.67 2.71
N ARG A 69 -9.88 12.46 3.71
CA ARG A 69 -8.43 12.48 3.49
C ARG A 69 -7.97 11.30 2.63
N ARG A 70 -8.53 10.11 2.83
CA ARG A 70 -8.25 8.90 2.01
C ARG A 70 -8.76 9.07 0.59
N GLU A 71 -9.93 9.66 0.40
CA GLU A 71 -10.48 10.00 -0.92
C GLU A 71 -9.58 11.01 -1.63
N SER A 72 -9.22 12.12 -0.97
CA SER A 72 -8.31 13.12 -1.56
C SER A 72 -6.94 12.56 -1.96
N PHE A 73 -6.46 11.52 -1.26
CA PHE A 73 -5.20 10.86 -1.58
C PHE A 73 -5.35 9.87 -2.73
N ARG A 74 -6.41 9.06 -2.72
CA ARG A 74 -6.74 8.15 -3.80
C ARG A 74 -6.96 8.92 -5.11
N ASP A 75 -7.58 10.09 -5.02
CA ASP A 75 -7.79 10.99 -6.15
C ASP A 75 -6.45 11.54 -6.65
N ARG A 76 -5.59 12.06 -5.76
CA ARG A 76 -4.23 12.49 -6.15
C ARG A 76 -3.40 11.37 -6.77
N ALA A 77 -3.45 10.15 -6.21
CA ALA A 77 -2.73 9.01 -6.74
C ALA A 77 -3.26 8.56 -8.11
N ARG A 78 -4.59 8.66 -8.33
CA ARG A 78 -5.19 8.44 -9.65
C ARG A 78 -4.75 9.52 -10.62
N THR A 79 -4.83 10.80 -10.25
CA THR A 79 -4.39 11.92 -11.09
C THR A 79 -2.93 11.76 -11.50
N VAL A 80 -2.03 11.47 -10.56
CA VAL A 80 -0.61 11.25 -10.87
C VAL A 80 -0.41 10.03 -11.77
N ARG A 81 -1.12 8.92 -11.52
CA ARG A 81 -1.05 7.73 -12.37
C ARG A 81 -1.54 8.02 -13.78
N ASP A 82 -2.63 8.74 -13.91
CA ASP A 82 -3.24 9.08 -15.19
C ASP A 82 -2.34 10.07 -15.95
N GLU A 83 -1.78 11.08 -15.29
CA GLU A 83 -0.78 11.99 -15.88
C GLU A 83 0.49 11.25 -16.34
N VAL A 84 1.00 10.31 -15.55
CA VAL A 84 2.18 9.49 -15.93
C VAL A 84 1.84 8.57 -17.09
N LYS A 85 0.65 7.97 -17.10
CA LYS A 85 0.18 7.09 -18.17
C LYS A 85 -0.04 7.86 -19.48
N GLU A 86 -0.60 9.07 -19.39
CA GLU A 86 -0.77 9.98 -20.52
C GLU A 86 0.59 10.38 -21.09
N ARG A 87 1.51 10.89 -20.26
CA ARG A 87 2.87 11.22 -20.70
C ARG A 87 3.61 10.03 -21.30
N ALA A 88 3.48 8.84 -20.72
CA ALA A 88 4.12 7.63 -21.24
C ALA A 88 3.51 7.19 -22.58
N SER A 89 2.19 7.35 -22.74
CA SER A 89 1.49 7.07 -24.00
C SER A 89 1.89 8.05 -25.09
N ASP A 90 1.93 9.35 -24.78
CA ASP A 90 2.31 10.41 -25.70
C ASP A 90 3.76 10.23 -26.16
N ARG A 91 4.68 9.95 -25.22
CA ARG A 91 6.09 9.69 -25.56
C ARG A 91 6.25 8.43 -26.40
N ARG A 92 5.51 7.36 -26.11
CA ARG A 92 5.50 6.14 -26.95
C ARG A 92 5.00 6.43 -28.37
N ALA A 93 3.98 7.27 -28.51
CA ALA A 93 3.45 7.66 -29.82
C ALA A 93 4.48 8.51 -30.59
N GLU A 94 5.12 9.46 -29.93
CA GLU A 94 6.17 10.31 -30.50
C GLU A 94 7.37 9.47 -30.97
N ILE A 95 7.91 8.60 -30.11
CA ILE A 95 9.01 7.67 -30.45
C ILE A 95 8.63 6.77 -31.62
N LYS A 96 7.37 6.29 -31.67
CA LYS A 96 6.90 5.45 -32.77
C LYS A 96 6.88 6.21 -34.09
N VAL A 97 6.41 7.45 -34.09
CA VAL A 97 6.44 8.31 -35.29
C VAL A 97 7.88 8.54 -35.74
N GLU A 98 8.78 8.88 -34.80
CA GLU A 98 10.20 9.09 -35.09
C GLU A 98 10.86 7.84 -35.68
N LEU A 99 10.57 6.66 -35.12
CA LEU A 99 11.05 5.36 -35.62
C LEU A 99 10.54 5.03 -37.02
N ASP A 100 9.28 5.34 -37.31
CA ASP A 100 8.67 5.10 -38.62
C ASP A 100 9.23 6.06 -39.68
N THR A 101 9.60 7.29 -39.30
CA THR A 101 10.26 8.27 -40.19
C THR A 101 11.76 8.05 -40.39
N ALA A 102 12.43 7.32 -39.50
CA ALA A 102 13.86 7.07 -39.60
C ALA A 102 14.17 6.19 -40.82
N ALA A 103 14.99 6.72 -41.74
CA ALA A 103 15.31 6.10 -43.01
C ALA A 103 16.42 5.06 -42.86
N THR A 104 17.26 5.19 -41.83
CA THR A 104 18.39 4.28 -41.59
C THR A 104 18.27 3.55 -40.26
N PRO A 105 18.84 2.33 -40.14
CA PRO A 105 18.91 1.61 -38.88
C PRO A 105 19.70 2.35 -37.78
N GLU A 106 20.65 3.21 -38.18
CA GLU A 106 21.49 4.00 -37.27
C GLU A 106 20.68 5.13 -36.61
N GLU A 107 19.82 5.82 -37.38
CA GLU A 107 18.88 6.81 -36.85
C GLU A 107 17.91 6.18 -35.84
N ARG A 108 17.36 4.99 -36.15
CA ARG A 108 16.46 4.27 -35.23
C ARG A 108 17.14 3.92 -33.91
N ARG A 109 18.40 3.50 -33.93
CA ARG A 109 19.17 3.23 -32.71
C ARG A 109 19.38 4.50 -31.89
N SER A 110 19.71 5.62 -32.54
CA SER A 110 19.89 6.89 -31.84
C SER A 110 18.60 7.36 -31.15
N ILE A 111 17.45 7.21 -31.80
CA ILE A 111 16.12 7.58 -31.24
C ILE A 111 15.77 6.71 -30.03
N LEU A 112 16.03 5.40 -30.12
CA LEU A 112 15.80 4.49 -28.99
C LEU A 112 16.73 4.81 -27.83
N GLU A 113 18.00 5.11 -28.11
CA GLU A 113 18.99 5.43 -27.07
C GLU A 113 18.67 6.75 -26.37
N THR A 114 18.20 7.77 -27.11
CA THR A 114 17.71 9.02 -26.50
C THR A 114 16.46 8.80 -25.68
N ALA A 115 15.50 8.03 -26.18
CA ALA A 115 14.27 7.70 -25.44
C ALA A 115 14.57 6.93 -24.15
N TRP A 116 15.54 6.02 -24.19
CA TRP A 116 15.97 5.25 -23.04
C TRP A 116 16.64 6.13 -21.99
N SER A 117 17.56 7.02 -22.41
CA SER A 117 18.20 8.00 -21.53
C SER A 117 17.21 8.96 -20.87
N GLU A 118 16.21 9.43 -21.61
CA GLU A 118 15.14 10.26 -21.05
C GLU A 118 14.25 9.49 -20.05
N ARG A 119 13.96 8.22 -20.31
CA ARG A 119 13.23 7.36 -19.38
C ARG A 119 14.01 7.15 -18.09
N GLU A 120 15.32 6.90 -18.20
CA GLU A 120 16.24 6.73 -17.07
C GLU A 120 16.25 7.98 -16.18
N THR A 121 16.47 9.15 -16.79
CA THR A 121 16.53 10.43 -16.06
C THR A 121 15.20 10.81 -15.42
N MET A 122 14.06 10.53 -16.06
CA MET A 122 12.75 10.72 -15.45
C MET A 122 12.52 9.76 -14.26
N ARG A 123 12.95 8.49 -14.38
CA ARG A 123 12.88 7.51 -13.28
C ARG A 123 13.76 7.95 -12.10
N GLU A 124 14.99 8.38 -12.36
CA GLU A 124 15.92 8.84 -11.32
C GLU A 124 15.42 10.11 -10.61
N ALA A 125 14.92 11.09 -11.37
CA ALA A 125 14.36 12.32 -10.81
C ALA A 125 13.14 12.03 -9.94
N ALA A 126 12.21 11.20 -10.42
CA ALA A 126 11.04 10.78 -9.65
C ALA A 126 11.44 10.00 -8.39
N MET A 127 12.45 9.12 -8.48
CA MET A 127 12.98 8.40 -7.31
C MET A 127 13.62 9.35 -6.30
N MET A 128 14.45 10.30 -6.73
CA MET A 128 15.11 11.24 -5.82
C MET A 128 14.11 12.16 -5.11
N GLU A 129 13.13 12.70 -5.83
CA GLU A 129 12.08 13.53 -5.25
C GLU A 129 11.29 12.73 -4.19
N ARG A 130 10.89 11.52 -4.53
CA ARG A 130 10.19 10.59 -3.64
C ARG A 130 11.01 10.22 -2.41
N ARG A 131 12.32 9.98 -2.57
CA ARG A 131 13.25 9.65 -1.49
C ARG A 131 13.45 10.84 -0.55
N SER A 132 13.52 12.07 -1.07
CA SER A 132 13.64 13.28 -0.24
C SER A 132 12.37 13.54 0.56
N ALA A 133 11.19 13.44 -0.06
CA ALA A 133 9.91 13.63 0.59
C ALA A 133 9.67 12.57 1.68
N MET A 134 10.11 11.33 1.44
CA MET A 134 10.07 10.26 2.43
C MET A 134 11.03 10.53 3.59
N GLN A 135 12.26 10.99 3.34
CA GLN A 135 13.22 11.31 4.38
C GLN A 135 12.77 12.48 5.27
N ASP A 136 12.20 13.52 4.68
CA ASP A 136 11.75 14.69 5.43
C ASP A 136 10.54 14.35 6.30
N ARG A 137 9.59 13.57 5.78
CA ARG A 137 8.50 12.99 6.60
C ARG A 137 9.05 12.12 7.72
N ALA A 138 10.04 11.27 7.46
CA ALA A 138 10.65 10.41 8.46
C ALA A 138 11.40 11.21 9.56
N LYS A 139 12.08 12.31 9.18
CA LYS A 139 12.78 13.20 10.11
C LYS A 139 11.81 14.00 10.97
N GLU A 140 10.78 14.57 10.38
CA GLU A 140 9.74 15.32 11.10
C GLU A 140 9.01 14.42 12.11
N MET A 141 8.69 13.19 11.68
CA MET A 141 8.08 12.17 12.53
C MET A 141 9.01 11.79 13.69
N ARG A 142 10.31 11.51 13.43
CA ARG A 142 11.30 11.22 14.48
C ARG A 142 11.47 12.34 15.50
N LYS A 143 11.38 13.60 15.08
CA LYS A 143 11.50 14.76 15.97
C LYS A 143 10.31 14.84 16.93
N LYS A 144 9.09 14.70 16.40
CA LYS A 144 7.85 14.68 17.20
C LYS A 144 7.82 13.51 18.19
N LEU A 145 8.27 12.31 17.80
CA LEU A 145 8.41 11.16 18.70
C LEU A 145 9.37 11.40 19.88
N ARG A 146 10.45 12.15 19.64
CA ARG A 146 11.50 12.36 20.64
C ARG A 146 11.06 13.39 21.68
N GLU A 147 10.31 14.40 21.27
CA GLU A 147 9.72 15.42 22.15
C GLU A 147 8.61 14.81 23.03
N HIS A 148 7.74 13.95 22.48
CA HIS A 148 6.71 13.24 23.25
C HIS A 148 7.25 12.17 24.23
N ARG A 149 8.39 11.54 23.92
CA ARG A 149 9.04 10.54 24.81
C ARG A 149 9.47 11.08 26.18
N GLY A 150 9.77 12.38 26.28
CA GLY A 150 10.27 13.02 27.49
C GLY A 150 9.20 13.31 28.54
N GLU A 151 7.96 13.55 28.08
CA GLU A 151 6.81 13.86 28.95
C GLU A 151 6.00 12.59 29.28
N PHE A 152 5.85 11.66 28.32
CA PHE A 152 5.16 10.38 28.50
C PHE A 152 5.78 9.44 29.55
N ASN A 153 7.11 9.51 29.73
CA ASN A 153 7.85 8.66 30.65
C ASN A 153 7.54 8.94 32.14
N ARG A 154 6.87 10.07 32.45
CA ARG A 154 6.49 10.40 33.83
C ARG A 154 5.10 9.85 34.21
N GLU A 155 4.28 9.46 33.23
CA GLU A 155 2.86 9.15 33.43
C GLU A 155 2.47 7.67 33.18
N ALA A 156 3.27 6.90 32.42
CA ALA A 156 3.02 5.48 32.06
C ALA A 156 3.18 4.43 33.20
N LYS A 157 2.82 4.76 34.44
CA LYS A 157 3.20 4.08 35.69
C LYS A 157 2.30 2.90 36.15
N THR A 158 1.82 2.03 35.25
CA THR A 158 1.26 0.71 35.66
C THR A 158 1.76 -0.37 34.69
N GLU A 159 2.45 -1.41 35.17
CA GLU A 159 3.19 -2.44 34.39
C GLU A 159 2.51 -2.97 33.12
N VAL A 160 1.18 -3.00 33.09
CA VAL A 160 0.36 -3.43 31.96
C VAL A 160 0.59 -2.54 30.73
N GLY A 161 0.71 -1.23 30.91
CA GLY A 161 1.01 -0.29 29.82
C GLY A 161 2.38 -0.58 29.19
N ASN A 162 3.39 -0.84 30.02
CA ASN A 162 4.74 -1.17 29.55
C ASN A 162 4.78 -2.51 28.79
N ARG A 163 4.03 -3.52 29.25
CA ARG A 163 3.95 -4.82 28.56
C ARG A 163 3.25 -4.71 27.20
N ILE A 164 2.15 -3.96 27.13
CA ILE A 164 1.44 -3.71 25.87
C ILE A 164 2.32 -2.91 24.91
N LYS A 165 2.99 -1.87 25.41
CA LYS A 165 3.93 -1.04 24.65
C LYS A 165 5.02 -1.89 24.02
N ALA A 166 5.72 -2.71 24.80
CA ALA A 166 6.82 -3.55 24.32
C ALA A 166 6.35 -4.56 23.25
N VAL A 167 5.18 -5.17 23.44
CA VAL A 167 4.60 -6.10 22.45
C VAL A 167 4.30 -5.38 21.14
N LEU A 168 3.69 -4.20 21.20
CA LEU A 168 3.28 -3.44 20.02
C LEU A 168 4.47 -2.82 19.28
N GLU A 169 5.44 -2.26 20.00
CA GLU A 169 6.72 -1.83 19.41
C GLU A 169 7.42 -3.01 18.73
N GLY A 170 7.39 -4.20 19.34
CA GLY A 170 7.91 -5.43 18.74
C GLY A 170 7.21 -5.79 17.43
N ILE A 171 5.87 -5.72 17.38
CA ILE A 171 5.07 -6.01 16.18
C ILE A 171 5.34 -4.97 15.08
N LEU A 172 5.19 -3.68 15.39
CA LEU A 172 5.39 -2.58 14.43
C LEU A 172 6.85 -2.52 13.93
N GLY A 173 7.81 -2.89 14.79
CA GLY A 173 9.21 -3.02 14.42
C GLY A 173 9.47 -4.20 13.47
N ARG A 174 8.83 -5.35 13.69
CA ARG A 174 8.90 -6.49 12.75
C ARG A 174 8.29 -6.13 11.39
N ILE A 175 7.13 -5.47 11.39
CA ILE A 175 6.49 -5.01 10.15
C ILE A 175 7.41 -4.04 9.39
N GLY A 176 7.99 -3.05 10.09
CA GLY A 176 8.93 -2.11 9.47
C GLY A 176 10.13 -2.81 8.79
N ARG A 177 10.78 -3.74 9.49
CA ARG A 177 11.90 -4.51 8.91
C ARG A 177 11.49 -5.37 7.71
N THR A 178 10.26 -5.87 7.70
CA THR A 178 9.74 -6.60 6.53
C THR A 178 9.55 -5.66 5.33
N LEU A 179 9.04 -4.44 5.55
CA LEU A 179 8.87 -3.45 4.48
C LEU A 179 10.22 -2.93 3.93
N GLU A 180 11.23 -2.82 4.78
CA GLU A 180 12.61 -2.55 4.34
C GLU A 180 13.08 -3.63 3.37
N LYS A 181 12.95 -4.92 3.74
CA LYS A 181 13.29 -6.03 2.84
C LYS A 181 12.49 -6.04 1.54
N PHE A 182 11.21 -5.64 1.60
CA PHE A 182 10.37 -5.52 0.41
C PHE A 182 10.89 -4.44 -0.54
N THR A 183 11.35 -3.32 0.00
CA THR A 183 11.98 -2.25 -0.77
C THR A 183 13.27 -2.73 -1.43
N ASP A 184 14.12 -3.46 -0.69
CA ASP A 184 15.35 -4.06 -1.25
C ASP A 184 15.04 -5.05 -2.39
N ILE A 185 13.95 -5.82 -2.27
CA ILE A 185 13.49 -6.74 -3.32
C ILE A 185 13.04 -5.96 -4.55
N LEU A 186 12.24 -4.90 -4.38
CA LEU A 186 11.79 -4.05 -5.48
C LEU A 186 12.96 -3.44 -6.25
N GLU A 187 13.97 -2.93 -5.55
CA GLU A 187 15.18 -2.35 -6.16
C GLU A 187 15.94 -3.38 -7.00
N ARG A 188 16.11 -4.60 -6.46
CA ARG A 188 16.76 -5.70 -7.21
C ARG A 188 15.96 -6.13 -8.43
N MET A 189 14.64 -6.16 -8.33
CA MET A 189 13.76 -6.50 -9.46
C MET A 189 13.78 -5.42 -10.53
N GLY A 190 13.73 -4.13 -10.14
CA GLY A 190 13.85 -3.01 -11.07
C GLY A 190 15.20 -3.02 -11.81
N SER A 191 16.30 -3.27 -11.08
CA SER A 191 17.63 -3.44 -11.68
C SER A 191 17.64 -4.59 -12.70
N LYS A 192 17.02 -5.73 -12.36
CA LYS A 192 16.98 -6.88 -13.26
C LYS A 192 16.12 -6.65 -14.51
N LEU A 193 15.01 -5.93 -14.37
CA LEU A 193 14.19 -5.54 -15.52
C LEU A 193 14.93 -4.58 -16.44
N ALA A 194 15.68 -3.62 -15.90
CA ALA A 194 16.50 -2.73 -16.71
C ALA A 194 17.57 -3.51 -17.50
N GLU A 195 18.22 -4.51 -16.89
CA GLU A 195 19.13 -5.41 -17.60
C GLU A 195 18.44 -6.19 -18.74
N LEU A 196 17.25 -6.73 -18.50
CA LEU A 196 16.50 -7.49 -19.52
C LEU A 196 16.05 -6.60 -20.68
N GLU A 197 15.58 -5.40 -20.37
CA GLU A 197 15.19 -4.39 -21.36
C GLU A 197 16.39 -3.96 -22.23
N ALA A 198 17.56 -3.74 -21.62
CA ALA A 198 18.80 -3.44 -22.35
C ALA A 198 19.24 -4.58 -23.29
N ASN A 199 18.85 -5.82 -22.99
CA ASN A 199 19.06 -6.99 -23.86
C ASN A 199 17.94 -7.18 -24.90
N GLY A 200 16.99 -6.24 -25.01
CA GLY A 200 15.90 -6.28 -25.97
C GLY A 200 14.75 -7.23 -25.61
N VAL A 201 14.67 -7.68 -24.36
CA VAL A 201 13.54 -8.50 -23.87
C VAL A 201 12.36 -7.58 -23.56
N ASP A 202 11.15 -7.94 -24.01
CA ASP A 202 9.93 -7.20 -23.65
C ASP A 202 9.60 -7.40 -22.17
N THR A 203 9.72 -6.33 -21.39
CA THR A 203 9.49 -6.31 -19.94
C THR A 203 8.12 -5.78 -19.55
N THR A 204 7.23 -5.48 -20.50
CA THR A 204 6.00 -4.69 -20.26
C THR A 204 5.13 -5.25 -19.13
N GLU A 205 4.85 -6.56 -19.11
CA GLU A 205 4.00 -7.17 -18.07
C GLU A 205 4.66 -7.17 -16.69
N ALA A 206 5.97 -7.42 -16.65
CA ALA A 206 6.75 -7.42 -15.41
C ALA A 206 6.94 -6.00 -14.85
N ASP A 207 7.09 -4.98 -15.70
CA ASP A 207 7.11 -3.56 -15.33
C ASP A 207 5.77 -3.16 -14.66
N VAL A 208 4.64 -3.59 -15.24
CA VAL A 208 3.31 -3.33 -14.66
C VAL A 208 3.16 -4.02 -13.31
N ALA A 209 3.57 -5.28 -13.19
CA ALA A 209 3.50 -6.02 -11.94
C ALA A 209 4.42 -5.40 -10.85
N LEU A 210 5.63 -4.96 -11.23
CA LEU A 210 6.54 -4.27 -10.33
C LEU A 210 5.93 -2.97 -9.79
N LEU A 211 5.31 -2.17 -10.66
CA LEU A 211 4.62 -0.94 -10.25
C LEU A 211 3.46 -1.22 -9.27
N VAL A 212 2.69 -2.29 -9.48
CA VAL A 212 1.64 -2.71 -8.53
C VAL A 212 2.25 -3.11 -7.18
N ALA A 213 3.38 -3.82 -7.19
CA ALA A 213 4.10 -4.19 -5.98
C ALA A 213 4.65 -2.98 -5.22
N GLU A 214 5.23 -1.99 -5.92
CA GLU A 214 5.65 -0.71 -5.34
C GLU A 214 4.50 -0.03 -4.60
N GLN A 215 3.37 0.16 -5.29
CA GLN A 215 2.19 0.80 -4.72
C GLN A 215 1.66 0.07 -3.48
N ALA A 216 1.68 -1.26 -3.48
CA ALA A 216 1.26 -2.05 -2.33
C ALA A 216 2.23 -1.91 -1.14
N VAL A 217 3.55 -1.83 -1.40
CA VAL A 217 4.56 -1.55 -0.36
C VAL A 217 4.40 -0.15 0.21
N ASP A 218 4.05 0.85 -0.61
CA ASP A 218 3.73 2.19 -0.12
C ASP A 218 2.51 2.21 0.78
N GLU A 219 1.42 1.57 0.35
CA GLU A 219 0.20 1.49 1.17
C GLU A 219 0.46 0.76 2.50
N ALA A 220 1.30 -0.27 2.48
CA ALA A 220 1.76 -0.96 3.68
C ALA A 220 2.62 -0.07 4.60
N THR A 221 3.45 0.79 4.02
CA THR A 221 4.27 1.77 4.75
C THR A 221 3.39 2.85 5.39
N ASP A 222 2.40 3.34 4.65
CA ASP A 222 1.44 4.34 5.14
C ASP A 222 0.52 3.77 6.22
N THR A 223 0.07 2.53 6.09
CA THR A 223 -0.70 1.84 7.16
C THR A 223 0.14 1.59 8.40
N LEU A 224 1.42 1.22 8.25
CA LEU A 224 2.35 1.11 9.37
C LEU A 224 2.56 2.46 10.06
N ALA A 225 2.73 3.53 9.30
CA ALA A 225 2.88 4.88 9.84
C ALA A 225 1.63 5.31 10.61
N ARG A 226 0.43 5.03 10.08
CA ARG A 226 -0.84 5.24 10.78
C ARG A 226 -0.94 4.42 12.06
N ALA A 227 -0.58 3.14 12.02
CA ALA A 227 -0.60 2.28 13.21
C ALA A 227 0.36 2.78 14.30
N ARG A 228 1.51 3.34 13.92
CA ARG A 228 2.44 4.00 14.86
C ARG A 228 1.86 5.29 15.42
N ALA A 229 1.23 6.12 14.60
CA ALA A 229 0.54 7.32 15.08
C ALA A 229 -0.60 6.97 16.05
N THR A 230 -1.44 5.98 15.72
CA THR A 230 -2.48 5.48 16.63
C THR A 230 -1.89 4.92 17.91
N PHE A 231 -0.75 4.23 17.83
CA PHE A 231 -0.03 3.77 19.01
C PHE A 231 0.43 4.92 19.89
N GLU A 232 0.99 5.98 19.30
CA GLU A 232 1.42 7.18 20.00
C GLU A 232 0.24 7.90 20.65
N THR A 233 -0.86 8.11 19.92
CA THR A 233 -2.10 8.68 20.48
C THR A 233 -2.68 7.81 21.60
N ALA A 234 -2.63 6.48 21.45
CA ALA A 234 -3.11 5.55 22.47
C ALA A 234 -2.25 5.58 23.73
N LEU A 235 -0.94 5.79 23.56
CA LEU A 235 -0.02 6.03 24.65
C LEU A 235 -0.41 7.35 25.32
N ASP A 236 -0.43 8.46 24.58
CA ASP A 236 -0.68 9.83 25.07
C ASP A 236 -2.10 10.09 25.63
N SER A 237 -2.98 9.10 25.58
CA SER A 237 -4.36 9.19 26.09
C SER A 237 -4.41 8.95 27.60
N ASP A 238 -5.18 9.77 28.32
CA ASP A 238 -5.50 9.57 29.74
C ASP A 238 -6.18 8.20 29.99
N ASN A 239 -6.82 7.63 28.96
CA ASN A 239 -7.45 6.31 28.97
C ASN A 239 -6.86 5.41 27.86
N PRO A 240 -5.67 4.82 28.05
CA PRO A 240 -5.01 3.99 27.03
C PRO A 240 -5.84 2.76 26.67
N ARG A 241 -6.61 2.25 27.65
CA ARG A 241 -7.46 1.06 27.49
C ARG A 241 -8.55 1.25 26.44
N GLU A 242 -9.12 2.45 26.34
CA GLU A 242 -10.17 2.75 25.34
C GLU A 242 -9.59 2.82 23.93
N GLN A 243 -8.33 3.24 23.81
CA GLN A 243 -7.59 3.34 22.55
C GLN A 243 -7.04 1.99 22.06
N LEU A 244 -7.04 0.94 22.91
CA LEU A 244 -6.53 -0.38 22.55
C LEU A 244 -7.25 -1.01 21.36
N ASN A 245 -8.55 -0.76 21.19
CA ASN A 245 -9.30 -1.35 20.08
C ASN A 245 -8.90 -0.70 18.74
N SER A 246 -8.84 0.63 18.69
CA SER A 246 -8.34 1.39 17.53
C SER A 246 -6.91 0.99 17.17
N LEU A 247 -6.08 0.79 18.19
CA LEU A 247 -4.70 0.35 18.03
C LEU A 247 -4.60 -1.09 17.49
N LYS A 248 -5.40 -2.02 18.01
CA LYS A 248 -5.48 -3.39 17.47
C LYS A 248 -5.92 -3.39 16.01
N GLU A 249 -6.94 -2.59 15.69
CA GLU A 249 -7.43 -2.43 14.32
C GLU A 249 -6.35 -1.85 13.40
N ALA A 250 -5.67 -0.78 13.81
CA ALA A 250 -4.59 -0.17 13.04
C ALA A 250 -3.43 -1.15 12.80
N VAL A 251 -3.05 -1.93 13.82
CA VAL A 251 -2.04 -3.00 13.70
C VAL A 251 -2.52 -4.13 12.78
N SER A 252 -3.81 -4.49 12.81
CA SER A 252 -4.39 -5.49 11.91
C SER A 252 -4.35 -5.02 10.47
N ASN A 253 -4.78 -3.78 10.22
CA ASN A 253 -4.75 -3.15 8.90
C ASN A 253 -3.32 -3.08 8.35
N ALA A 254 -2.34 -2.69 9.19
CA ALA A 254 -0.94 -2.71 8.79
C ALA A 254 -0.46 -4.13 8.42
N LYS A 255 -0.86 -5.17 9.17
CA LYS A 255 -0.55 -6.56 8.83
C LYS A 255 -1.19 -7.00 7.51
N GLU A 256 -2.43 -6.60 7.26
CA GLU A 256 -3.15 -6.91 6.03
C GLU A 256 -2.49 -6.25 4.82
N SER A 257 -2.18 -4.96 4.90
CA SER A 257 -1.46 -4.27 3.82
C SER A 257 -0.08 -4.88 3.55
N VAL A 258 0.64 -5.33 4.58
CA VAL A 258 1.91 -6.06 4.39
C VAL A 258 1.70 -7.39 3.67
N LYS A 259 0.59 -8.10 3.91
CA LYS A 259 0.25 -9.33 3.18
C LYS A 259 -0.07 -9.03 1.71
N GLU A 260 -0.81 -7.96 1.44
CA GLU A 260 -1.09 -7.55 0.05
C GLU A 260 0.20 -7.13 -0.67
N ALA A 261 1.07 -6.35 -0.02
CA ALA A 261 2.39 -6.02 -0.54
C ALA A 261 3.21 -7.27 -0.86
N HIS A 262 3.20 -8.27 0.04
CA HIS A 262 3.88 -9.54 -0.20
C HIS A 262 3.30 -10.30 -1.40
N ARG A 263 1.97 -10.34 -1.57
CA ARG A 263 1.33 -10.99 -2.73
C ARG A 263 1.71 -10.30 -4.04
N ALA A 264 1.65 -8.97 -4.06
CA ALA A 264 2.03 -8.18 -5.23
C ALA A 264 3.51 -8.39 -5.61
N LEU A 265 4.41 -8.44 -4.62
CA LEU A 265 5.82 -8.78 -4.84
C LEU A 265 6.01 -10.19 -5.42
N ARG A 266 5.24 -11.17 -4.95
CA ARG A 266 5.33 -12.54 -5.51
C ARG A 266 4.85 -12.60 -6.94
N GLU A 267 3.80 -11.86 -7.29
CA GLU A 267 3.33 -11.77 -8.67
C GLU A 267 4.37 -11.10 -9.56
N ALA A 268 4.91 -9.96 -9.14
CA ALA A 268 5.98 -9.28 -9.87
C ALA A 268 7.22 -10.20 -10.05
N LEU A 269 7.57 -10.98 -9.01
CA LEU A 269 8.68 -11.92 -9.09
C LEU A 269 8.39 -13.09 -10.04
N LYS A 270 7.13 -13.54 -10.12
CA LYS A 270 6.69 -14.56 -11.07
C LYS A 270 6.84 -14.06 -12.51
N GLN A 271 6.33 -12.85 -12.81
CA GLN A 271 6.48 -12.21 -14.12
C GLN A 271 7.96 -12.07 -14.50
N LEU A 272 8.79 -11.58 -13.58
CA LEU A 272 10.23 -11.47 -13.81
C LEU A 272 10.88 -12.84 -14.10
N LYS A 273 10.46 -13.91 -13.41
CA LYS A 273 10.99 -15.26 -13.64
C LYS A 273 10.60 -15.81 -15.01
N GLU A 274 9.37 -15.56 -15.46
CA GLU A 274 8.88 -15.98 -16.78
C GLU A 274 9.74 -15.36 -17.90
N LEU A 275 10.18 -14.11 -17.75
CA LEU A 275 11.11 -13.47 -18.69
C LEU A 275 12.52 -14.10 -18.68
N THR A 276 12.99 -14.60 -17.53
CA THR A 276 14.32 -15.21 -17.42
C THR A 276 14.37 -16.69 -17.78
N ARG A 277 13.21 -17.36 -17.86
CA ARG A 277 13.13 -18.78 -18.16
C ARG A 277 13.23 -18.97 -19.68
N ASN A 278 14.44 -19.26 -20.16
CA ASN A 278 14.69 -19.54 -21.58
C ASN A 278 13.79 -20.68 -22.09
N PRO A 279 13.06 -20.53 -23.21
CA PRO A 279 12.24 -21.59 -23.79
C PRO A 279 13.04 -22.72 -24.46
N VAL A 280 14.37 -22.71 -24.37
CA VAL A 280 15.27 -23.59 -25.14
C VAL A 280 15.66 -24.88 -24.39
N ASP A 281 15.30 -25.02 -23.11
CA ASP A 281 15.76 -26.15 -22.26
C ASP A 281 14.69 -27.22 -21.98
N ASP A 282 13.57 -27.22 -22.71
CA ASP A 282 12.46 -28.20 -22.56
C ASP A 282 12.36 -29.17 -23.75
N SER A 283 13.42 -29.29 -24.57
CA SER A 283 13.45 -30.18 -25.74
C SER A 283 14.44 -31.34 -25.65
N SER A 284 14.86 -31.72 -24.44
CA SER A 284 15.76 -32.85 -24.23
C SER A 284 15.31 -33.67 -23.03
N ASP A 285 14.43 -34.64 -23.25
CA ASP A 285 14.35 -35.92 -22.52
C ASP A 285 13.06 -36.70 -22.88
N ASP A 286 12.80 -36.95 -24.18
CA ASP A 286 11.72 -37.86 -24.60
C ASP A 286 12.15 -38.78 -25.77
N ASP A 287 13.44 -39.16 -25.78
CA ASP A 287 13.97 -40.25 -26.61
C ASP A 287 14.70 -41.28 -25.72
N ALA A 288 13.94 -42.21 -25.11
CA ALA A 288 14.45 -43.50 -24.63
C ALA A 288 13.32 -44.54 -24.44
#